data_AF-A0A367X5U2-F1
#
_entry.id   AF-A0A367X5U2-F1
#
_cell.length_a   1.000
_cell.length_b   1.000
_cell.length_c   1.000
_cell.angle_alpha   90.00
_cell.angle_beta   90.00
_cell.angle_gamma   90.00
#
_symmetry.space_group_name_H-M   'P 1'
#
loop_
_entity.id
_entity.type
_entity.pdbx_description
1 polymer ?
#
loop_
_entity_poly.entity_id
_entity_poly.type
_entity_poly.pdbx_seq_one_letter_code
_entity_poly.pdbx_strand_id
1 'polypeptide(L)'
;MTNFVEDRHSSDFWHNSDNLHKAAWLWAIFEAERGWHFIDEYLYLKAKKRELTAYDVQVFANFYSVSRTISLHPKEENAQIKQEKMGKLYNGIATLLNKMPEEAPALSIHNELQKIIRQFVGDKSTRTFCAKLVWFFDPDGWMMHDSLSRLGLKMLNNRLSTNKIKDDFQVCFAETFSSQNIQTIEDAIQEAGLQYQFPRRVIDKYLFLIGSSDIEAGSPWICWLNWQIDKKLAQHEPLGINLAFENLAALPHPSI
;
A
#
# COMPACT_ATOMS: atom_id res chain seq x y z
N MET A 1 0.72 -30.76 -9.91
CA MET A 1 -0.21 -29.64 -10.10
C MET A 1 -1.47 -29.99 -9.35
N THR A 2 -1.63 -29.40 -8.16
CA THR A 2 -2.80 -29.58 -7.31
C THR A 2 -3.85 -28.57 -7.75
N ASN A 3 -5.08 -29.02 -7.94
CA ASN A 3 -6.19 -28.22 -8.46
C ASN A 3 -6.68 -27.22 -7.41
N PHE A 4 -5.95 -26.12 -7.17
CA PHE A 4 -6.38 -25.03 -6.28
C PHE A 4 -7.84 -24.61 -6.52
N VAL A 5 -8.27 -24.59 -7.78
CA VAL A 5 -9.66 -24.29 -8.19
C VAL A 5 -10.68 -25.32 -7.68
N GLU A 6 -10.32 -26.59 -7.58
CA GLU A 6 -11.20 -27.64 -7.04
C GLU A 6 -11.15 -27.67 -5.51
N ASP A 7 -9.96 -27.50 -4.92
CA ASP A 7 -9.75 -27.62 -3.48
C ASP A 7 -10.26 -26.41 -2.67
N ARG A 8 -10.43 -25.23 -3.30
CA ARG A 8 -10.90 -24.00 -2.63
C ARG A 8 -12.31 -24.08 -2.05
N HIS A 9 -13.12 -25.05 -2.45
CA HIS A 9 -14.46 -25.21 -1.90
C HIS A 9 -14.48 -26.08 -0.63
N SER A 10 -13.33 -26.67 -0.25
CA SER A 10 -13.18 -27.32 1.04
C SER A 10 -12.86 -26.30 2.14
N SER A 11 -13.49 -26.44 3.30
CA SER A 11 -13.12 -25.66 4.49
C SER A 11 -11.65 -25.83 4.83
N ASP A 12 -11.15 -27.05 4.70
CA ASP A 12 -9.83 -27.48 5.15
C ASP A 12 -8.70 -26.79 4.38
N PHE A 13 -8.93 -26.47 3.10
CA PHE A 13 -7.97 -25.73 2.27
C PHE A 13 -7.61 -24.37 2.90
N TRP A 14 -8.61 -23.63 3.39
CA TRP A 14 -8.46 -22.31 4.00
C TRP A 14 -8.03 -22.35 5.47
N HIS A 15 -7.93 -23.53 6.07
CA HIS A 15 -7.39 -23.69 7.43
C HIS A 15 -5.89 -24.02 7.44
N ASN A 16 -5.31 -24.36 6.28
CA ASN A 16 -3.87 -24.53 6.15
C ASN A 16 -3.17 -23.16 6.12
N SER A 17 -2.23 -22.96 7.04
CA SER A 17 -1.48 -21.68 7.17
C SER A 17 -0.79 -21.25 5.88
N ASP A 18 -0.12 -22.18 5.18
CA ASP A 18 0.60 -21.84 3.94
C ASP A 18 -0.38 -21.38 2.86
N ASN A 19 -1.54 -22.03 2.77
CA ASN A 19 -2.59 -21.64 1.82
C ASN A 19 -3.23 -20.29 2.19
N LEU A 20 -3.42 -20.02 3.48
CA LEU A 20 -3.91 -18.73 3.97
C LEU A 20 -2.97 -17.58 3.59
N HIS A 21 -1.66 -17.78 3.69
CA HIS A 21 -0.70 -16.75 3.32
C HIS A 21 -0.63 -16.51 1.81
N LYS A 22 -0.65 -17.57 0.99
CA LYS A 22 -0.73 -17.45 -0.48
C LYS A 22 -2.03 -16.74 -0.90
N ALA A 23 -3.13 -17.08 -0.26
CA ALA A 23 -4.41 -16.43 -0.45
C ALA A 23 -4.39 -14.95 -0.07
N ALA A 24 -3.75 -14.59 1.05
CA ALA A 24 -3.60 -13.20 1.48
C ALA A 24 -2.78 -12.37 0.47
N TRP A 25 -1.76 -12.97 -0.16
CA TRP A 25 -1.05 -12.34 -1.27
C TRP A 25 -1.93 -12.13 -2.50
N LEU A 26 -2.70 -13.15 -2.90
CA LEU A 26 -3.62 -13.05 -4.03
C LEU A 26 -4.74 -12.03 -3.77
N TRP A 27 -5.22 -11.95 -2.52
CA TRP A 27 -6.12 -10.90 -2.05
C TRP A 27 -5.49 -9.52 -2.24
N ALA A 28 -4.23 -9.33 -1.83
CA ALA A 28 -3.54 -8.06 -1.95
C ALA A 28 -3.41 -7.60 -3.41
N ILE A 29 -3.16 -8.55 -4.33
CA ILE A 29 -3.12 -8.31 -5.77
C ILE A 29 -4.48 -7.79 -6.27
N PHE A 30 -5.56 -8.53 -6.00
CA PHE A 30 -6.90 -8.13 -6.45
C PHE A 30 -7.38 -6.82 -5.81
N GLU A 31 -7.04 -6.58 -4.56
CA GLU A 31 -7.44 -5.37 -3.84
C GLU A 31 -6.71 -4.15 -4.38
N ALA A 32 -5.43 -4.28 -4.72
CA ALA A 32 -4.66 -3.21 -5.35
C ALA A 32 -5.22 -2.85 -6.73
N GLU A 33 -5.53 -3.84 -7.57
CA GLU A 33 -6.10 -3.63 -8.91
C GLU A 33 -7.50 -3.02 -8.85
N ARG A 34 -8.39 -3.51 -7.98
CA ARG A 34 -9.78 -3.05 -7.95
C ARG A 34 -9.94 -1.66 -7.34
N GLY A 35 -9.44 -1.50 -6.12
CA GLY A 35 -9.85 -0.38 -5.25
C GLY A 35 -8.99 0.85 -5.45
N TRP A 36 -7.71 0.65 -5.77
CA TRP A 36 -6.68 1.67 -5.64
C TRP A 36 -6.07 2.06 -6.98
N HIS A 37 -6.03 1.14 -7.95
CA HIS A 37 -5.41 1.34 -9.26
C HIS A 37 -5.75 2.66 -9.93
N PHE A 38 -7.03 3.00 -10.08
CA PHE A 38 -7.40 4.25 -10.75
C PHE A 38 -6.86 5.49 -10.03
N ILE A 39 -6.93 5.53 -8.70
CA ILE A 39 -6.44 6.68 -7.92
C ILE A 39 -4.91 6.68 -7.88
N ASP A 40 -4.28 5.52 -7.70
CA ASP A 40 -2.83 5.35 -7.71
C ASP A 40 -2.25 5.83 -9.06
N GLU A 41 -2.82 5.37 -10.18
CA GLU A 41 -2.41 5.75 -11.53
C GLU A 41 -2.70 7.23 -11.82
N TYR A 42 -3.89 7.73 -11.46
CA TYR A 42 -4.22 9.14 -11.63
C TYR A 42 -3.21 10.05 -10.92
N LEU A 43 -2.93 9.77 -9.64
CA LEU A 43 -1.99 10.58 -8.84
C LEU A 43 -0.55 10.40 -9.30
N TYR A 44 -0.14 9.19 -9.68
CA TYR A 44 1.16 8.92 -10.28
C TYR A 44 1.37 9.71 -11.57
N LEU A 45 0.40 9.70 -12.49
CA LEU A 45 0.48 10.45 -13.75
C LEU A 45 0.52 11.96 -13.51
N LYS A 46 -0.25 12.47 -12.54
CA LYS A 46 -0.22 13.88 -12.14
C LYS A 46 1.13 14.28 -11.53
N ALA A 47 1.69 13.43 -10.66
CA ALA A 47 3.00 13.63 -10.07
C ALA A 47 4.10 13.62 -11.13
N LYS A 48 4.08 12.66 -12.06
CA LYS A 48 5.02 12.54 -13.19
C LYS A 48 4.99 13.78 -14.09
N LYS A 49 3.80 14.32 -14.38
CA LYS A 49 3.62 15.53 -15.20
C LYS A 49 3.88 16.84 -14.44
N ARG A 50 4.10 16.79 -13.13
CA ARG A 50 4.23 17.98 -12.26
C ARG A 50 3.01 18.91 -12.35
N GLU A 51 1.84 18.29 -12.43
CA GLU A 51 0.54 18.97 -12.56
C GLU A 51 -0.36 18.76 -11.34
N LEU A 52 0.23 18.46 -10.17
CA LEU A 52 -0.57 18.33 -8.95
C LEU A 52 -1.18 19.67 -8.59
N THR A 53 -2.47 19.64 -8.24
CA THR A 53 -3.20 20.78 -7.70
C THR A 53 -3.45 20.59 -6.20
N ALA A 54 -3.88 21.67 -5.53
CA ALA A 54 -4.35 21.55 -4.15
C ALA A 54 -5.53 20.56 -4.02
N TYR A 55 -6.37 20.47 -5.05
CA TYR A 55 -7.48 19.51 -5.10
C TYR A 55 -6.97 18.06 -5.18
N ASP A 56 -5.93 17.78 -5.98
CA ASP A 56 -5.35 16.43 -6.06
C ASP A 56 -4.78 15.98 -4.70
N VAL A 57 -4.08 16.87 -4.00
CA VAL A 57 -3.57 16.60 -2.65
C VAL A 57 -4.71 16.39 -1.65
N GLN A 58 -5.82 17.11 -1.79
CA GLN A 58 -7.01 16.92 -0.96
C GLN A 58 -7.70 15.57 -1.24
N VAL A 59 -7.89 15.22 -2.52
CA VAL A 59 -8.46 13.93 -2.95
C VAL A 59 -7.62 12.78 -2.39
N PHE A 60 -6.29 12.87 -2.55
CA PHE A 60 -5.34 11.97 -1.90
C PHE A 60 -5.58 11.88 -0.39
N ALA A 61 -5.58 13.02 0.31
CA ALA A 61 -5.66 13.02 1.77
C ALA A 61 -6.95 12.35 2.28
N ASN A 62 -8.06 12.53 1.56
CA ASN A 62 -9.34 11.92 1.86
C ASN A 62 -9.36 10.43 1.51
N PHE A 63 -8.92 10.06 0.31
CA PHE A 63 -8.94 8.69 -0.17
C PHE A 63 -8.12 7.74 0.71
N TYR A 64 -6.89 8.14 1.07
CA TYR A 64 -6.05 7.35 1.98
C TYR A 64 -6.39 7.57 3.46
N SER A 65 -7.45 8.33 3.78
CA SER A 65 -7.87 8.67 5.14
C SER A 65 -6.71 9.18 6.00
N VAL A 66 -5.84 10.00 5.41
CA VAL A 66 -4.73 10.67 6.09
C VAL A 66 -5.01 12.14 6.38
N SER A 67 -6.12 12.70 5.87
CA SER A 67 -6.61 14.01 6.30
C SER A 67 -6.88 14.06 7.81
N ARG A 68 -7.36 12.96 8.41
CA ARG A 68 -7.55 12.83 9.87
C ARG A 68 -6.26 12.92 10.68
N THR A 69 -5.10 12.64 10.08
CA THR A 69 -3.80 12.77 10.76
C THR A 69 -3.30 14.22 10.74
N ILE A 70 -3.88 15.08 9.90
CA ILE A 70 -3.61 16.52 9.88
C ILE A 70 -4.52 17.19 10.90
N SER A 71 -3.95 17.57 12.03
CA SER A 71 -4.60 18.44 13.01
C SER A 71 -3.91 19.77 13.02
N LEU A 72 -4.60 20.84 12.60
CA LEU A 72 -4.04 22.19 12.62
C LEU A 72 -3.61 22.60 14.04
N HIS A 73 -2.51 23.34 14.11
CA HIS A 73 -2.00 23.95 15.33
C HIS A 73 -1.74 25.45 15.12
N PRO A 74 -2.38 26.35 15.91
CA PRO A 74 -3.39 26.06 16.91
C PRO A 74 -4.65 25.43 16.29
N LYS A 75 -5.43 24.71 17.10
CA LYS A 75 -6.72 24.13 16.67
C LYS A 75 -7.62 25.27 16.21
N GLU A 76 -8.17 25.13 15.01
CA GLU A 76 -9.06 26.13 14.42
C GLU A 76 -10.53 25.72 14.62
N GLU A 77 -11.28 26.54 15.35
CA GLU A 77 -12.70 26.28 15.66
C GLU A 77 -13.62 26.77 14.54
N ASN A 78 -13.22 27.82 13.82
CA ASN A 78 -13.99 28.31 12.69
C ASN A 78 -13.79 27.41 11.47
N ALA A 79 -14.88 26.82 10.98
CA ALA A 79 -14.85 25.89 9.85
C ALA A 79 -14.29 26.51 8.57
N GLN A 80 -14.60 27.78 8.28
CA GLN A 80 -14.12 28.49 7.10
C GLN A 80 -12.61 28.75 7.20
N ILE A 81 -12.12 29.28 8.34
CA ILE A 81 -10.69 29.51 8.55
C ILE A 81 -9.91 28.19 8.49
N LYS A 82 -10.49 27.10 9.04
CA LYS A 82 -9.91 25.76 8.94
C LYS A 82 -9.78 25.32 7.49
N GLN A 83 -10.83 25.48 6.69
CA GLN A 83 -10.82 25.13 5.27
C GLN A 83 -9.79 25.96 4.49
N GLU A 84 -9.69 27.27 4.75
CA GLU A 84 -8.69 28.14 4.14
C GLU A 84 -7.25 27.72 4.50
N LYS A 85 -6.98 27.41 5.77
CA LYS A 85 -5.68 26.91 6.21
C LYS A 85 -5.32 25.57 5.57
N MET A 86 -6.28 24.65 5.48
CA MET A 86 -6.09 23.37 4.79
C MET A 86 -5.85 23.56 3.29
N GLY A 87 -6.57 24.48 2.64
CA GLY A 87 -6.34 24.84 1.24
C GLY A 87 -4.94 25.39 1.01
N LYS A 88 -4.44 26.27 1.89
CA LYS A 88 -3.06 26.77 1.86
C LYS A 88 -2.03 25.64 2.03
N LEU A 89 -2.27 24.71 2.95
CA LEU A 89 -1.41 23.54 3.14
C LEU A 89 -1.34 22.68 1.88
N TYR A 90 -2.49 22.30 1.32
CA TYR A 90 -2.55 21.47 0.12
C TYR A 90 -1.93 22.16 -1.10
N ASN A 91 -2.15 23.47 -1.26
CA ASN A 91 -1.50 24.25 -2.30
C ASN A 91 0.02 24.31 -2.11
N GLY A 92 0.50 24.47 -0.87
CA GLY A 92 1.92 24.47 -0.54
C GLY A 92 2.59 23.13 -0.86
N ILE A 93 1.94 22.01 -0.52
CA ILE A 93 2.38 20.66 -0.88
C ILE A 93 2.45 20.50 -2.40
N ALA A 94 1.37 20.81 -3.12
CA ALA A 94 1.33 20.69 -4.58
C ALA A 94 2.43 21.54 -5.25
N THR A 95 2.60 22.79 -4.79
CA THR A 95 3.63 23.71 -5.30
C THR A 95 5.04 23.16 -5.05
N LEU A 96 5.32 22.63 -3.85
CA LEU A 96 6.61 22.03 -3.55
C LEU A 96 6.88 20.86 -4.50
N LEU A 97 5.94 19.92 -4.57
CA LEU A 97 6.09 18.68 -5.33
C LEU A 97 6.26 18.91 -6.84
N ASN A 98 5.55 19.89 -7.41
CA ASN A 98 5.70 20.25 -8.81
C ASN A 98 7.04 20.96 -9.12
N LYS A 99 7.67 21.59 -8.11
CA LYS A 99 8.98 22.27 -8.25
C LYS A 99 10.18 21.37 -7.97
N MET A 100 9.96 20.19 -7.37
CA MET A 100 11.03 19.25 -7.12
C MET A 100 11.65 18.77 -8.43
N PRO A 101 12.99 18.65 -8.53
CA PRO A 101 13.66 18.03 -9.66
C PRO A 101 13.10 16.63 -9.95
N GLU A 102 13.17 16.21 -11.21
CA GLU A 102 12.67 14.88 -11.62
C GLU A 102 13.42 13.75 -10.89
N GLU A 103 14.74 13.90 -10.75
CA GLU A 103 15.62 12.95 -10.07
C GLU A 103 15.79 13.23 -8.58
N ALA A 104 14.91 14.05 -7.97
CA ALA A 104 14.99 14.34 -6.54
C ALA A 104 14.84 13.04 -5.73
N PRO A 105 15.80 12.70 -4.84
CA PRO A 105 15.69 11.48 -4.04
C PRO A 105 14.40 11.49 -3.20
N ALA A 106 13.68 10.37 -3.16
CA ALA A 106 12.42 10.23 -2.43
C ALA A 106 12.52 10.66 -0.94
N LEU A 107 13.65 10.35 -0.29
CA LEU A 107 13.93 10.79 1.07
C LEU A 107 14.03 12.33 1.21
N SER A 108 14.58 13.02 0.19
CA SER A 108 14.62 14.48 0.16
C SER A 108 13.22 15.07 0.08
N ILE A 109 12.38 14.53 -0.82
CA ILE A 109 10.98 14.93 -0.96
C ILE A 109 10.22 14.70 0.36
N HIS A 110 10.41 13.54 0.98
CA HIS A 110 9.82 13.20 2.27
C HIS A 110 10.15 14.22 3.36
N ASN A 111 11.42 14.66 3.43
CA ASN A 111 11.89 15.60 4.43
C ASN A 111 11.36 17.02 4.19
N GLU A 112 11.31 17.48 2.93
CA GLU A 112 10.73 18.78 2.60
C GLU A 112 9.21 18.83 2.85
N LEU A 113 8.49 17.75 2.53
CA LEU A 113 7.06 17.62 2.88
C LEU A 113 6.83 17.76 4.38
N GLN A 114 7.66 17.10 5.20
CA GLN A 114 7.56 17.22 6.65
C GLN A 114 7.76 18.67 7.11
N LYS A 115 8.74 19.40 6.55
CA LYS A 115 8.98 20.82 6.90
C LYS A 115 7.76 21.68 6.61
N ILE A 116 7.14 21.56 5.43
CA ILE A 116 5.95 22.32 5.07
C ILE A 116 4.78 21.97 5.99
N ILE A 117 4.50 20.68 6.20
CA ILE A 117 3.31 20.28 6.97
C ILE A 117 3.44 20.71 8.44
N ARG A 118 4.65 20.64 9.02
CA ARG A 118 4.90 21.09 10.42
C ARG A 118 4.54 22.55 10.66
N GLN A 119 4.61 23.42 9.65
CA GLN A 119 4.17 24.81 9.76
C GLN A 119 2.66 24.93 10.06
N PHE A 120 1.88 23.91 9.74
CA PHE A 120 0.43 23.88 9.93
C PHE A 120 -0.01 23.01 11.10
N VAL A 121 0.71 21.93 11.42
CA VAL A 121 0.28 20.93 12.42
C VAL A 121 1.13 20.89 13.70
N GLY A 122 2.21 21.69 13.76
CA GLY A 122 3.17 21.66 14.86
C GLY A 122 3.99 20.37 14.89
N ASP A 123 4.28 19.86 16.09
CA ASP A 123 5.17 18.71 16.32
C ASP A 123 4.53 17.33 16.12
N LYS A 124 3.29 17.27 15.63
CA LYS A 124 2.62 16.00 15.35
C LYS A 124 3.35 15.25 14.24
N SER A 125 3.43 13.92 14.38
CA SER A 125 4.06 13.07 13.36
C SER A 125 3.25 13.07 12.06
N THR A 126 3.91 13.44 10.97
CA THR A 126 3.35 13.48 9.61
C THR A 126 3.94 12.40 8.70
N ARG A 127 4.76 11.50 9.25
CA ARG A 127 5.54 10.50 8.48
C ARG A 127 4.69 9.69 7.50
N THR A 128 3.57 9.10 7.96
CA THR A 128 2.69 8.31 7.07
C THR A 128 2.05 9.18 5.99
N PHE A 129 1.66 10.42 6.30
CA PHE A 129 1.12 11.32 5.29
C PHE A 129 2.17 11.63 4.21
N CYS A 130 3.40 11.95 4.62
CA CYS A 130 4.50 12.23 3.70
C CYS A 130 4.90 11.00 2.90
N ALA A 131 5.05 9.83 3.53
CA ALA A 131 5.46 8.60 2.86
C ALA A 131 4.49 8.21 1.74
N LYS A 132 3.18 8.32 1.99
CA LYS A 132 2.15 8.09 0.99
C LYS A 132 2.21 9.07 -0.19
N LEU A 133 2.52 10.35 0.06
CA LEU A 133 2.71 11.32 -1.03
C LEU A 133 3.97 11.03 -1.86
N VAL A 134 5.08 10.71 -1.20
CA VAL A 134 6.36 10.41 -1.87
C VAL A 134 6.24 9.18 -2.76
N TRP A 135 5.43 8.20 -2.36
CA TRP A 135 5.18 7.01 -3.17
C TRP A 135 4.72 7.33 -4.60
N PHE A 136 3.95 8.40 -4.86
CA PHE A 136 3.54 8.74 -6.23
C PHE A 136 4.68 9.30 -7.11
N PHE A 137 5.81 9.68 -6.50
CA PHE A 137 7.02 10.13 -7.20
C PHE A 137 8.02 9.01 -7.38
N ASP A 138 8.02 8.04 -6.48
CA ASP A 138 8.94 6.91 -6.48
C ASP A 138 8.22 5.63 -6.05
N PRO A 139 7.28 5.10 -6.86
CA PRO A 139 6.53 3.89 -6.51
C PRO A 139 7.41 2.64 -6.50
N ASP A 140 8.57 2.70 -7.14
CA ASP A 140 9.54 1.60 -7.27
C ASP A 140 10.61 1.59 -6.17
N GLY A 141 10.81 2.72 -5.49
CA GLY A 141 11.78 2.86 -4.39
C GLY A 141 11.17 3.13 -3.03
N TRP A 142 9.88 3.50 -2.98
CA TRP A 142 9.22 3.92 -1.75
C TRP A 142 7.99 3.08 -1.40
N MET A 143 7.63 3.08 -0.11
CA MET A 143 6.44 2.42 0.43
C MET A 143 5.48 3.42 1.08
N MET A 144 4.17 3.18 0.97
CA MET A 144 3.11 4.04 1.54
C MET A 144 2.96 3.90 3.06
N HIS A 145 3.52 2.84 3.65
CA HIS A 145 3.43 2.36 5.03
C HIS A 145 2.65 3.17 6.08
N ASP A 146 1.77 2.46 6.79
CA ASP A 146 1.09 2.95 8.00
C ASP A 146 1.40 2.07 9.23
N SER A 147 0.68 2.28 10.33
CA SER A 147 0.89 1.50 11.56
C SER A 147 0.65 0.02 11.36
N LEU A 148 -0.31 -0.39 10.53
CA LEU A 148 -0.60 -1.80 10.28
C LEU A 148 0.48 -2.41 9.40
N SER A 149 0.94 -1.71 8.36
CA SER A 149 2.08 -2.19 7.57
C SER A 149 3.34 -2.40 8.42
N ARG A 150 3.57 -1.56 9.44
CA ARG A 150 4.67 -1.76 10.41
C ARG A 150 4.50 -3.02 11.26
N LEU A 151 3.28 -3.28 11.72
CA LEU A 151 2.97 -4.50 12.48
C LEU A 151 3.14 -5.74 11.60
N GLY A 152 2.64 -5.70 10.36
CA GLY A 152 2.82 -6.80 9.43
C GLY A 152 4.29 -7.08 9.12
N LEU A 153 5.10 -6.02 8.93
CA LEU A 153 6.54 -6.20 8.72
C LEU A 153 7.22 -6.83 9.93
N LYS A 154 6.79 -6.47 11.15
CA LYS A 154 7.27 -7.09 12.39
C LYS A 154 6.88 -8.56 12.49
N MET A 155 5.70 -8.94 12.01
CA MET A 155 5.22 -10.33 11.99
C MET A 155 6.03 -11.18 10.99
N LEU A 156 6.40 -10.62 9.83
CA LEU A 156 7.26 -11.33 8.87
C LEU A 156 8.70 -11.47 9.35
N ASN A 157 9.23 -10.44 10.00
CA ASN A 157 10.62 -10.41 10.42
C ASN A 157 10.73 -10.08 11.92
N ASN A 158 10.64 -11.13 12.74
CA ASN A 158 10.66 -11.02 14.20
C ASN A 158 11.98 -10.45 14.76
N ARG A 159 13.07 -10.42 13.96
CA ARG A 159 14.36 -9.85 14.35
C ARG A 159 14.36 -8.32 14.38
N LEU A 160 13.48 -7.68 13.61
CA LEU A 160 13.39 -6.22 13.55
C LEU A 160 12.73 -5.67 14.80
N SER A 161 13.31 -4.66 15.46
CA SER A 161 12.66 -4.02 16.60
C SER A 161 11.55 -3.07 16.16
N THR A 162 10.51 -2.90 16.98
CA THR A 162 9.40 -1.96 16.70
C THR A 162 9.91 -0.52 16.52
N ASN A 163 10.95 -0.13 17.26
CA ASN A 163 11.55 1.20 17.12
C ASN A 163 12.26 1.35 15.77
N LYS A 164 13.07 0.36 15.35
CA LYS A 164 13.72 0.38 14.04
C LYS A 164 12.70 0.48 12.90
N ILE A 165 11.62 -0.31 12.96
CA ILE A 165 10.56 -0.27 11.95
C ILE A 165 9.85 1.10 11.92
N LYS A 166 9.67 1.74 13.08
CA LYS A 166 9.02 3.05 13.20
C LYS A 166 9.87 4.16 12.60
N ASP A 167 11.18 4.10 12.79
CA ASP A 167 12.12 5.14 12.39
C ASP A 167 12.65 4.94 10.96
N ASP A 168 12.92 3.70 10.57
CA ASP A 168 13.60 3.35 9.31
C ASP A 168 12.80 2.32 8.48
N PHE A 169 11.49 2.52 8.35
CA PHE A 169 10.60 1.57 7.66
C PHE A 169 11.12 1.13 6.28
N GLN A 170 11.60 2.08 5.46
CA GLN A 170 12.08 1.78 4.11
C GLN A 170 13.31 0.86 4.13
N VAL A 171 14.20 1.01 5.13
CA VAL A 171 15.37 0.15 5.32
C VAL A 171 14.91 -1.25 5.76
N CYS A 172 14.03 -1.31 6.77
CA CYS A 172 13.46 -2.57 7.24
C CYS A 172 12.71 -3.34 6.14
N PHE A 173 12.03 -2.62 5.25
CA PHE A 173 11.39 -3.18 4.08
C PHE A 173 12.44 -3.82 3.15
N ALA A 174 13.49 -3.09 2.79
CA ALA A 174 14.55 -3.59 1.91
C ALA A 174 15.34 -4.77 2.52
N GLU A 175 15.46 -4.82 3.85
CA GLU A 175 16.03 -5.97 4.57
C GLU A 175 15.13 -7.22 4.53
N THR A 176 13.84 -7.06 4.27
CA THR A 176 12.85 -8.15 4.28
C THR A 176 12.46 -8.63 2.88
N PHE A 177 12.40 -7.71 1.91
CA PHE A 177 12.02 -8.00 0.54
C PHE A 177 13.16 -7.72 -0.42
N SER A 178 13.59 -8.76 -1.15
CA SER A 178 14.57 -8.65 -2.22
C SER A 178 13.92 -8.22 -3.54
N SER A 179 14.74 -7.77 -4.51
CA SER A 179 14.26 -7.50 -5.87
C SER A 179 13.59 -8.72 -6.51
N GLN A 180 14.04 -9.94 -6.19
CA GLN A 180 13.40 -11.17 -6.67
C GLN A 180 11.98 -11.31 -6.13
N ASN A 181 11.72 -10.91 -4.88
CA ASN A 181 10.36 -10.93 -4.33
C ASN A 181 9.45 -9.92 -5.05
N ILE A 182 9.98 -8.77 -5.47
CA ILE A 182 9.23 -7.81 -6.28
C ILE A 182 8.87 -8.42 -7.63
N GLN A 183 9.85 -9.06 -8.30
CA GLN A 183 9.63 -9.73 -9.58
C GLN A 183 8.56 -10.82 -9.47
N THR A 184 8.61 -11.67 -8.44
CA THR A 184 7.58 -12.70 -8.21
C THR A 184 6.17 -12.12 -8.13
N ILE A 185 6.01 -10.92 -7.58
CA ILE A 185 4.70 -10.25 -7.51
C ILE A 185 4.29 -9.71 -8.88
N GLU A 186 5.22 -9.14 -9.65
CA GLU A 186 4.95 -8.71 -11.02
C GLU A 186 4.49 -9.88 -11.90
N ASP A 187 5.20 -11.01 -11.82
CA ASP A 187 4.87 -12.24 -12.55
C ASP A 187 3.48 -12.75 -12.15
N ALA A 188 3.16 -12.77 -10.85
CA ALA A 188 1.85 -13.18 -10.36
C ALA A 188 0.71 -12.24 -10.80
N ILE A 189 0.95 -10.93 -10.88
CA ILE A 189 -0.02 -9.96 -11.42
C ILE A 189 -0.28 -10.28 -12.90
N GLN A 190 0.78 -10.54 -13.68
CA GLN A 190 0.68 -10.84 -15.10
C GLN A 190 -0.05 -12.17 -15.34
N GLU A 191 0.28 -13.22 -14.59
CA GLU A 191 -0.35 -14.54 -14.67
C GLU A 191 -1.83 -14.49 -14.29
N ALA A 192 -2.19 -13.66 -13.30
CA ALA A 192 -3.59 -13.39 -12.95
C ALA A 192 -4.34 -12.57 -14.02
N GLY A 193 -3.67 -12.15 -15.10
CA GLY A 193 -4.25 -11.38 -16.20
C GLY A 193 -4.64 -9.96 -15.79
N LEU A 194 -3.94 -9.37 -14.83
CA LEU A 194 -4.23 -8.04 -14.30
C LEU A 194 -3.29 -6.98 -14.87
N GLN A 195 -3.80 -5.76 -15.01
CA GLN A 195 -3.02 -4.60 -15.48
C GLN A 195 -2.70 -3.68 -14.31
N TYR A 196 -1.81 -4.14 -13.42
CA TYR A 196 -1.39 -3.35 -12.26
C TYR A 196 0.13 -3.17 -12.24
N GLN A 197 0.59 -1.93 -12.35
CA GLN A 197 2.01 -1.61 -12.57
C GLN A 197 2.83 -1.36 -11.29
N PHE A 198 2.25 -1.57 -10.11
CA PHE A 198 2.86 -1.15 -8.85
C PHE A 198 3.03 -2.31 -7.85
N PRO A 199 3.98 -3.24 -8.05
CA PRO A 199 4.12 -4.45 -7.23
C PRO A 199 4.38 -4.15 -5.75
N ARG A 200 5.10 -3.07 -5.42
CA ARG A 200 5.32 -2.66 -4.02
C ARG A 200 4.04 -2.28 -3.30
N ARG A 201 3.04 -1.79 -4.03
CA ARG A 201 1.74 -1.46 -3.46
C ARG A 201 0.95 -2.73 -3.08
N VAL A 202 1.14 -3.82 -3.79
CA VAL A 202 0.64 -5.15 -3.39
C VAL A 202 1.27 -5.57 -2.06
N ILE A 203 2.58 -5.35 -1.88
CA ILE A 203 3.24 -5.65 -0.59
C ILE A 203 2.68 -4.78 0.54
N ASP A 204 2.48 -3.48 0.33
CA ASP A 204 1.84 -2.62 1.33
C ASP A 204 0.46 -3.17 1.77
N LYS A 205 -0.31 -3.72 0.82
CA LYS A 205 -1.63 -4.32 1.07
C LYS A 205 -1.53 -5.64 1.83
N TYR A 206 -0.61 -6.50 1.46
CA TYR A 206 -0.33 -7.72 2.20
C TYR A 206 0.09 -7.40 3.64
N LEU A 207 1.08 -6.50 3.83
CA LEU A 207 1.53 -6.07 5.15
C LEU A 207 0.41 -5.45 5.99
N PHE A 208 -0.50 -4.70 5.35
CA PHE A 208 -1.69 -4.15 6.01
C PHE A 208 -2.62 -5.26 6.51
N LEU A 209 -2.93 -6.25 5.67
CA LEU A 209 -3.81 -7.36 6.02
C LEU A 209 -3.24 -8.20 7.15
N ILE A 210 -1.96 -8.61 7.03
CA ILE A 210 -1.35 -9.45 8.06
C ILE A 210 -1.17 -8.67 9.37
N GLY A 211 -0.88 -7.37 9.29
CA GLY A 211 -0.72 -6.50 10.45
C GLY A 211 -2.02 -6.13 11.16
N SER A 212 -3.19 -6.36 10.57
CA SER A 212 -4.48 -6.26 11.25
C SER A 212 -4.82 -7.48 12.10
N SER A 213 -3.98 -8.53 12.04
CA SER A 213 -4.15 -9.80 12.75
C SER A 213 -5.37 -10.63 12.29
N ASP A 214 -5.94 -10.34 11.11
CA ASP A 214 -7.17 -11.00 10.61
C ASP A 214 -6.92 -12.18 9.65
N ILE A 215 -5.75 -12.83 9.68
CA ILE A 215 -5.50 -14.06 8.91
C ILE A 215 -5.95 -15.29 9.71
N GLU A 216 -7.18 -15.26 10.19
CA GLU A 216 -7.85 -16.46 10.69
C GLU A 216 -8.93 -16.88 9.67
N ALA A 217 -9.16 -18.19 9.57
CA ALA A 217 -10.15 -18.73 8.67
C ALA A 217 -11.56 -18.32 9.15
N GLY A 218 -12.29 -17.59 8.30
CA GLY A 218 -13.61 -17.03 8.61
C GLY A 218 -13.70 -15.51 8.49
N SER A 219 -12.59 -14.83 8.23
CA SER A 219 -12.57 -13.39 8.02
C SER A 219 -13.29 -12.99 6.71
N PRO A 220 -14.09 -11.90 6.69
CA PRO A 220 -14.85 -11.45 5.50
C PRO A 220 -14.03 -11.29 4.20
N TRP A 221 -12.72 -11.09 4.29
CA TRP A 221 -11.83 -10.97 3.13
C TRP A 221 -11.66 -12.28 2.36
N ILE A 222 -11.77 -13.46 3.01
CA ILE A 222 -11.70 -14.77 2.35
C ILE A 222 -12.93 -14.97 1.47
N CYS A 223 -14.13 -14.67 1.99
CA CYS A 223 -15.36 -14.72 1.20
C CYS A 223 -15.30 -13.78 0.00
N TRP A 224 -14.77 -12.57 0.20
CA TRP A 224 -14.53 -11.62 -0.90
C TRP A 224 -13.52 -12.16 -1.92
N LEU A 225 -12.42 -12.78 -1.48
CA LEU A 225 -11.40 -13.34 -2.36
C LEU A 225 -11.98 -14.47 -3.21
N ASN A 226 -12.74 -15.37 -2.61
CA ASN A 226 -13.43 -16.44 -3.31
C ASN A 226 -14.35 -15.89 -4.41
N TRP A 227 -15.16 -14.89 -4.08
CA TRP A 227 -16.02 -14.22 -5.05
C TRP A 227 -15.23 -13.59 -6.21
N GLN A 228 -14.06 -12.99 -5.93
CA GLN A 228 -13.20 -12.42 -6.97
C GLN A 228 -12.59 -13.48 -7.87
N ILE A 229 -12.09 -14.58 -7.30
CA ILE A 229 -11.55 -15.71 -8.04
C ILE A 229 -12.65 -16.30 -8.95
N ASP A 230 -13.85 -16.55 -8.41
CA ASP A 230 -14.98 -17.05 -9.19
C ASP A 230 -15.32 -16.12 -10.36
N LYS A 231 -15.38 -14.81 -10.10
CA LYS A 231 -15.62 -13.80 -11.14
C LYS A 231 -14.53 -13.80 -12.21
N LYS A 232 -13.26 -13.94 -11.82
CA LYS A 232 -12.13 -13.96 -12.77
C LYS A 232 -12.11 -15.24 -13.59
N LEU A 233 -12.43 -16.40 -13.00
CA LEU A 233 -12.55 -17.66 -13.72
C LEU A 233 -13.73 -17.69 -14.70
N ALA A 234 -14.79 -16.92 -14.43
CA ALA A 234 -15.84 -16.70 -15.41
C ALA A 234 -15.38 -15.87 -16.63
N GLN A 235 -14.24 -15.17 -16.53
CA GLN A 235 -13.72 -14.25 -17.54
C GLN A 235 -12.42 -14.75 -18.21
N HIS A 236 -11.68 -15.67 -17.58
CA HIS A 236 -10.34 -16.10 -17.97
C HIS A 236 -10.13 -17.61 -17.72
N GLU A 237 -9.11 -18.20 -18.34
CA GLU A 237 -8.76 -19.60 -18.12
C GLU A 237 -8.24 -19.85 -16.69
N PRO A 238 -8.56 -21.02 -16.08
CA PRO A 238 -8.11 -21.38 -14.74
C PRO A 238 -6.59 -21.41 -14.51
N LEU A 239 -5.82 -21.57 -15.59
CA LEU A 239 -4.38 -21.80 -15.50
C LEU A 239 -3.62 -20.60 -14.90
N GLY A 240 -4.01 -19.36 -15.24
CA GLY A 240 -3.30 -18.17 -14.80
C GLY A 240 -3.37 -17.91 -13.29
N ILE A 241 -4.54 -18.13 -12.69
CA ILE A 241 -4.73 -17.94 -11.23
C ILE A 241 -3.95 -19.01 -10.45
N ASN A 242 -3.91 -20.24 -10.95
CA ASN A 242 -3.15 -21.32 -10.31
C ASN A 242 -1.65 -21.03 -10.32
N LEU A 243 -1.11 -20.58 -11.46
CA LEU A 243 0.30 -20.22 -11.57
C LEU A 243 0.65 -19.05 -10.65
N ALA A 244 -0.18 -18.00 -10.63
CA ALA A 244 -0.01 -16.88 -9.71
C ALA A 244 0.04 -17.37 -8.26
N PHE A 245 -0.89 -18.24 -7.87
CA PHE A 245 -0.94 -18.81 -6.52
C PHE A 245 0.30 -19.64 -6.17
N GLU A 246 0.82 -20.42 -7.13
CA GLU A 246 2.06 -21.21 -6.96
C GLU A 246 3.29 -20.31 -6.78
N ASN A 247 3.43 -19.26 -7.60
CA ASN A 247 4.54 -18.31 -7.53
C ASN A 247 4.57 -17.57 -6.18
N LEU A 248 3.40 -17.19 -5.66
CA LEU A 248 3.29 -16.50 -4.37
C LEU A 248 3.76 -17.36 -3.18
N ALA A 249 3.93 -18.68 -3.35
CA ALA A 249 4.50 -19.56 -2.33
C ALA A 249 5.97 -19.24 -2.00
N ALA A 250 6.70 -18.57 -2.92
CA ALA A 250 8.09 -18.18 -2.71
C ALA A 250 8.24 -16.87 -1.91
N LEU A 251 7.14 -16.19 -1.59
CA LEU A 251 7.17 -14.91 -0.87
C LEU A 251 7.28 -15.10 0.65
N PRO A 252 7.87 -14.11 1.37
CA PRO A 252 7.93 -14.15 2.82
C PRO A 252 6.54 -14.28 3.45
N HIS A 253 6.41 -15.21 4.40
CA HIS A 253 5.25 -15.34 5.28
C HIS A 253 5.71 -15.48 6.73
N PRO A 254 4.87 -15.14 7.73
CA PRO A 254 5.21 -15.28 9.14
C PRO A 254 5.62 -16.73 9.45
N SER A 255 6.64 -16.87 10.29
CA SER A 255 6.95 -18.16 10.91
C SER A 255 5.91 -18.38 12.02
N ILE A 256 4.95 -19.27 11.80
CA ILE A 256 4.03 -19.72 12.85
C ILE A 256 4.80 -20.58 13.87
#